data_AF-A0A4R8MI13-F1
#
_entry.id   AF-A0A4R8MI13-F1
#
_cell.length_a   1.000
_cell.length_b   1.000
_cell.length_c   1.000
_cell.angle_alpha   90.00
_cell.angle_beta   90.00
_cell.angle_gamma   90.00
#
_symmetry.space_group_name_H-M   'P 1'
#
loop_
_entity.id
_entity.type
_entity.pdbx_description
1 polymer ?
#
loop_
_entity_poly.entity_id
_entity_poly.type
_entity_poly.pdbx_seq_one_letter_code
_entity_poly.pdbx_strand_id
1 'polypeptide(L)'
;MTNTLKYLGLILILSVIGFLIRDYFFDFPLSQIANENTQIVRRNISGQFYSHILFALSIGIIPLLYLVIKKLTKLNFINQGLISCGIILVSGISLWQFRIFQLNNKFKKLSEFDLGNGIQTELNYDNLNFGRYLFIGFLIGTVLSILIFKNKNKSITE
;
A
#
# COMPACT_ATOMS: atom_id res chain seq x y z
N MET A 1 24.62 3.29 17.60
CA MET A 1 24.56 2.02 16.83
C MET A 1 23.33 1.17 17.17
N THR A 2 22.99 1.03 18.46
CA THR A 2 21.89 0.18 18.95
C THR A 2 20.51 0.51 18.38
N ASN A 3 20.20 1.79 18.15
CA ASN A 3 18.91 2.19 17.58
C ASN A 3 18.79 1.85 16.09
N THR A 4 19.85 2.06 15.30
CA THR A 4 19.86 1.75 13.87
C THR A 4 19.67 0.25 13.61
N LEU A 5 20.31 -0.59 14.42
CA LEU A 5 20.15 -2.05 14.34
C LEU A 5 18.71 -2.49 14.64
N LYS A 6 18.05 -1.84 15.62
CA LYS A 6 16.64 -2.11 15.94
C LYS A 6 15.71 -1.80 14.76
N TYR A 7 15.91 -0.68 14.06
CA TYR A 7 15.10 -0.37 12.88
C TYR A 7 15.38 -1.31 11.71
N LEU A 8 16.64 -1.71 11.48
CA LEU A 8 16.98 -2.73 10.49
C LEU A 8 16.29 -4.07 10.80
N GLY A 9 16.32 -4.51 12.06
CA GLY A 9 15.59 -5.70 12.51
C GLY A 9 14.09 -5.55 12.29
N LEU A 10 13.50 -4.40 12.62
CA LEU A 10 12.07 -4.14 12.43
C LEU A 10 11.67 -4.15 10.95
N ILE A 11 12.48 -3.55 10.07
CA ILE A 11 12.28 -3.58 8.61
C ILE A 11 12.27 -5.03 8.12
N LEU A 12 13.25 -5.83 8.55
CA LEU A 12 13.38 -7.23 8.11
C LEU A 12 12.20 -8.08 8.61
N ILE A 13 11.80 -7.93 9.88
CA ILE A 13 10.64 -8.59 10.46
C ILE A 13 9.36 -8.21 9.70
N LEU A 14 9.13 -6.90 9.48
CA LEU A 14 7.93 -6.43 8.77
C LEU A 14 7.92 -6.84 7.30
N SER A 15 9.08 -6.92 6.64
CA SER A 15 9.18 -7.47 5.29
C SER A 15 8.83 -8.95 5.24
N VAL A 16 9.30 -9.76 6.20
CA VAL A 16 8.94 -11.19 6.27
C VAL A 16 7.45 -11.34 6.55
N ILE A 17 6.90 -10.59 7.50
CA ILE A 17 5.45 -10.58 7.78
C ILE A 17 4.66 -10.18 6.54
N GLY A 18 5.08 -9.11 5.86
CA GLY A 18 4.47 -8.63 4.62
C GLY A 18 4.50 -9.68 3.52
N PHE A 19 5.60 -10.43 3.40
CA PHE A 19 5.73 -11.52 2.44
C PHE A 19 4.75 -12.67 2.76
N LEU A 20 4.62 -13.05 4.03
CA LEU A 20 3.76 -14.16 4.46
C LEU A 20 2.25 -13.84 4.37
N ILE A 21 1.85 -12.60 4.68
CA ILE A 21 0.43 -12.20 4.68
C ILE A 21 -0.09 -11.77 3.30
N ARG A 22 0.81 -11.68 2.31
CA ARG A 22 0.50 -11.13 0.99
C ARG A 22 -0.69 -11.82 0.32
N ASP A 23 -0.74 -13.15 0.35
CA ASP A 23 -1.80 -13.89 -0.35
C ASP A 23 -3.17 -13.60 0.28
N TYR A 24 -3.26 -13.66 1.61
CA TYR A 24 -4.46 -13.25 2.35
C TYR A 24 -4.87 -11.79 2.08
N PHE A 25 -3.89 -10.89 1.98
CA PHE A 25 -4.14 -9.49 1.68
C PHE A 25 -4.65 -9.27 0.26
N PHE A 26 -4.25 -10.10 -0.71
CA PHE A 26 -4.68 -9.99 -2.11
C PHE A 26 -5.99 -10.74 -2.39
N ASP A 27 -6.36 -11.73 -1.58
CA ASP A 27 -7.65 -12.41 -1.70
C ASP A 27 -8.84 -11.49 -1.37
N PHE A 28 -8.68 -10.60 -0.39
CA PHE A 28 -9.70 -9.61 -0.03
C PHE A 28 -10.09 -8.65 -1.17
N PRO A 29 -9.16 -7.96 -1.86
CA PRO A 29 -9.50 -7.06 -2.95
C PRO A 29 -9.99 -7.84 -4.17
N LEU A 30 -9.54 -9.07 -4.38
CA LEU A 30 -10.05 -9.93 -5.44
C LEU A 30 -11.51 -10.32 -5.21
N SER A 31 -11.90 -10.62 -3.96
CA SER A 31 -13.31 -10.92 -3.65
C SER A 31 -14.23 -9.71 -3.78
N GLN A 32 -13.69 -8.50 -3.66
CA GLN A 32 -14.43 -7.25 -3.88
C GLN A 32 -14.51 -6.82 -5.35
N ILE A 33 -13.80 -7.52 -6.25
CA ILE A 33 -13.83 -7.22 -7.68
C ILE A 33 -14.99 -7.93 -8.35
N ALA A 34 -15.91 -7.17 -8.93
CA ALA A 34 -16.98 -7.71 -9.78
C ALA A 34 -16.37 -8.15 -11.12
N ASN A 35 -16.13 -9.45 -11.28
CA ASN A 35 -15.38 -10.03 -12.41
C ASN A 35 -16.24 -10.89 -13.35
N GLU A 36 -17.56 -10.71 -13.36
CA GLU A 36 -18.52 -11.57 -14.07
C GLU A 36 -18.15 -11.86 -15.54
N ASN A 37 -17.59 -10.88 -16.26
CA ASN A 37 -17.19 -11.00 -17.68
C ASN A 37 -15.67 -10.93 -17.93
N THR A 38 -14.85 -10.96 -16.86
CA THR A 38 -13.39 -10.79 -16.97
C THR A 38 -12.62 -11.82 -16.16
N GLN A 39 -11.80 -12.62 -16.82
CA GLN A 39 -10.91 -13.55 -16.14
C GLN A 39 -9.61 -12.86 -15.74
N ILE A 40 -9.28 -12.92 -14.45
CA ILE A 40 -7.97 -12.51 -13.96
C ILE A 40 -7.03 -13.69 -14.15
N VAL A 41 -6.19 -13.61 -15.18
CA VAL A 41 -5.31 -14.71 -15.57
C VAL A 41 -3.89 -14.43 -15.07
N ARG A 42 -3.28 -15.46 -14.48
CA ARG A 42 -1.88 -15.47 -14.07
C ARG A 42 -1.03 -15.99 -15.21
N ARG A 43 -0.52 -15.09 -16.06
CA ARG A 43 0.27 -15.50 -17.24
C ARG A 43 1.76 -15.63 -16.98
N ASN A 44 2.29 -14.94 -15.97
CA ASN A 44 3.73 -14.91 -15.71
C ASN A 44 4.09 -15.20 -14.25
N ILE A 45 5.00 -16.14 -14.04
CA ILE A 45 5.50 -16.51 -12.70
C ILE A 45 6.43 -15.40 -12.16
N SER A 46 7.21 -14.76 -13.03
CA SER A 46 8.13 -13.69 -12.61
C SER A 46 7.38 -12.43 -12.17
N GLY A 47 6.26 -12.09 -12.81
CA GLY A 47 5.40 -10.97 -12.42
C GLY A 47 4.76 -11.18 -11.04
N GLN A 48 4.33 -12.41 -10.74
CA GLN A 48 3.83 -12.77 -9.42
C GLN A 48 4.90 -12.59 -8.36
N PHE A 49 6.10 -13.14 -8.56
CA PHE A 49 7.20 -13.00 -7.61
C PHE A 49 7.59 -11.54 -7.39
N TYR A 50 7.65 -10.73 -8.45
CA TYR A 50 7.88 -9.29 -8.33
C TYR A 50 6.79 -8.60 -7.49
N SER A 51 5.53 -8.94 -7.69
CA SER A 51 4.42 -8.38 -6.91
C SER A 51 4.48 -8.79 -5.42
N HIS A 52 4.95 -10.01 -5.10
CA HIS A 52 5.18 -10.45 -3.73
C HIS A 52 6.28 -9.62 -3.07
N ILE A 53 7.43 -9.49 -3.74
CA ILE A 53 8.55 -8.70 -3.22
C ILE A 53 8.13 -7.25 -3.02
N LEU A 54 7.46 -6.66 -4.00
CA LEU A 54 7.06 -5.25 -3.92
C LEU A 54 6.09 -5.01 -2.77
N PHE A 55 5.14 -5.91 -2.53
CA PHE A 55 4.26 -5.82 -1.37
C PHE A 55 5.02 -5.96 -0.05
N ALA A 56 5.88 -6.97 0.08
CA ALA A 56 6.70 -7.20 1.26
C ALA A 56 7.61 -5.98 1.58
N LEU A 57 8.22 -5.39 0.56
CA LEU A 57 9.01 -4.16 0.70
C LEU A 57 8.15 -2.95 1.09
N SER A 58 6.91 -2.88 0.60
CA SER A 58 5.97 -1.80 0.96
C SER A 58 5.61 -1.84 2.45
N ILE A 59 5.42 -3.02 3.02
CA ILE A 59 5.21 -3.16 4.48
C ILE A 59 6.51 -2.90 5.24
N GLY A 60 7.62 -3.46 4.74
CA GLY A 60 8.95 -3.32 5.35
C GLY A 60 9.47 -1.88 5.41
N ILE A 61 9.03 -0.99 4.51
CA ILE A 61 9.52 0.39 4.49
C ILE A 61 8.88 1.28 5.59
N ILE A 62 7.77 0.86 6.20
CA ILE A 62 7.02 1.66 7.19
C ILE A 62 7.92 2.20 8.34
N PRO A 63 8.80 1.40 8.97
CA PRO A 63 9.72 1.90 10.00
C PRO A 63 10.68 2.98 9.48
N LEU A 64 11.11 2.85 8.23
CA LEU A 64 12.03 3.80 7.60
C LEU A 64 11.30 5.12 7.30
N LEU A 65 10.06 5.06 6.84
CA LEU A 65 9.20 6.24 6.66
C LEU A 65 8.95 6.96 7.98
N TYR A 66 8.68 6.21 9.05
CA TYR A 66 8.56 6.76 10.40
C TYR A 66 9.85 7.46 10.86
N LEU A 67 11.02 6.86 10.60
CA LEU A 67 12.31 7.50 10.90
C LEU A 67 12.50 8.83 10.16
N VAL A 68 12.11 8.90 8.88
CA VAL A 68 12.16 10.12 8.09
C VAL A 68 11.29 11.20 8.72
N ILE A 69 10.05 10.87 9.10
CA ILE A 69 9.15 11.79 9.81
C ILE A 69 9.81 12.27 11.10
N LYS A 70 10.27 11.35 11.95
CA LYS A 70 10.88 11.68 13.24
C LYS A 70 12.07 12.62 13.09
N LYS A 71 12.93 12.39 12.10
CA LYS A 71 14.10 13.21 11.82
C LYS A 71 13.73 14.62 11.34
N LEU A 72 12.72 14.74 10.47
CA LEU A 72 12.32 16.02 9.88
C LEU A 72 11.45 16.88 10.81
N THR A 73 10.64 16.26 11.65
CA THR A 73 9.66 16.95 12.50
C THR A 73 10.10 17.06 13.97
N LYS A 74 11.22 16.44 14.37
CA LYS A 74 11.73 16.41 15.75
C LYS A 74 10.67 15.94 16.77
N LEU A 75 9.94 14.89 16.42
CA LEU A 75 8.91 14.31 17.29
C LEU A 75 9.54 13.71 18.55
N ASN A 76 9.23 14.33 19.70
CA ASN A 76 9.68 13.87 21.02
C ASN A 76 8.63 13.03 21.77
N PHE A 77 7.35 13.12 21.40
CA PHE A 77 6.26 12.43 22.11
C PHE A 77 5.84 11.11 21.45
N ILE A 78 5.68 10.06 22.26
CA ILE A 78 5.19 8.72 21.86
C ILE A 78 3.84 8.81 21.14
N ASN A 79 2.91 9.63 21.63
CA ASN A 79 1.56 9.77 21.07
C ASN A 79 1.58 10.35 19.64
N GLN A 80 2.45 11.33 19.36
CA GLN A 80 2.56 11.90 18.03
C GLN A 80 3.19 10.90 17.04
N GLY A 81 4.08 10.02 17.54
CA GLY A 81 4.63 8.94 16.75
C GLY A 81 3.56 7.93 16.32
N LEU A 82 2.70 7.51 17.24
CA LEU A 82 1.56 6.62 16.92
C LEU A 82 0.59 7.25 15.92
N ILE A 83 0.27 8.54 16.07
CA ILE A 83 -0.58 9.26 15.11
C ILE A 83 0.07 9.28 13.72
N SER A 84 1.37 9.53 13.62
CA SER A 84 2.08 9.53 12.33
C SER A 84 2.06 8.16 11.64
N CYS A 85 2.25 7.07 12.40
CA CYS A 85 2.08 5.71 11.86
C CYS A 85 0.63 5.47 11.42
N GLY A 86 -0.36 5.93 12.20
CA GLY A 86 -1.77 5.86 11.82
C GLY A 86 -2.05 6.57 10.50
N ILE A 87 -1.54 7.78 10.30
CA ILE A 87 -1.70 8.54 9.04
C ILE A 87 -1.07 7.80 7.86
N ILE A 88 0.13 7.23 8.03
CA ILE A 88 0.77 6.41 7.00
C ILE A 88 -0.12 5.22 6.62
N LEU A 89 -0.56 4.43 7.62
CA LEU A 89 -1.36 3.24 7.40
C LEU A 89 -2.70 3.56 6.73
N VAL A 90 -3.43 4.56 7.23
CA VAL A 90 -4.71 4.98 6.66
C VAL A 90 -4.52 5.45 5.22
N SER A 91 -3.49 6.25 4.94
CA SER A 91 -3.21 6.73 3.58
C SER A 91 -2.90 5.58 2.61
N GLY A 92 -2.13 4.57 3.07
CA GLY A 92 -1.89 3.33 2.32
C GLY A 92 -3.19 2.58 2.01
N ILE A 93 -3.99 2.30 3.03
CA ILE A 93 -5.26 1.57 2.90
C ILE A 93 -6.22 2.32 1.99
N SER A 94 -6.34 3.65 2.12
CA SER A 94 -7.21 4.46 1.27
C SER A 94 -6.82 4.40 -0.20
N LEU A 95 -5.53 4.49 -0.54
CA LEU A 95 -5.09 4.41 -1.93
C LEU A 95 -5.20 3.00 -2.51
N TRP A 96 -5.00 1.99 -1.68
CA TRP A 96 -5.27 0.61 -2.05
C TRP A 96 -6.76 0.38 -2.36
N GLN A 97 -7.66 0.87 -1.50
CA GLN A 97 -9.11 0.84 -1.73
C GLN A 97 -9.52 1.60 -3.00
N PHE A 98 -8.91 2.76 -3.24
CA PHE A 98 -9.14 3.52 -4.47
C PHE A 98 -8.77 2.73 -5.72
N ARG A 99 -7.73 1.88 -5.67
CA ARG A 99 -7.39 1.00 -6.79
C ARG A 99 -8.47 -0.06 -7.04
N ILE A 100 -9.03 -0.65 -6.00
CA ILE A 100 -10.15 -1.60 -6.11
C ILE A 100 -11.33 -0.93 -6.80
N PHE A 101 -11.68 0.27 -6.35
CA PHE A 101 -12.75 1.07 -6.96
C PHE A 101 -12.50 1.38 -8.44
N GLN A 102 -11.28 1.77 -8.82
CA GLN A 102 -10.91 2.00 -10.23
C GLN A 102 -11.08 0.73 -11.08
N LEU A 103 -10.67 -0.42 -10.56
CA LEU A 103 -10.79 -1.69 -11.26
C LEU A 103 -12.26 -2.07 -11.44
N ASN A 104 -13.08 -1.93 -10.40
CA ASN A 104 -14.52 -2.18 -10.46
C ASN A 104 -15.22 -1.32 -11.50
N ASN A 105 -14.92 -0.02 -11.54
CA ASN A 105 -15.49 0.86 -12.58
C ASN A 105 -15.04 0.47 -13.99
N LYS A 106 -13.80 -0.02 -14.15
CA LYS A 106 -13.31 -0.49 -15.44
C LYS A 106 -14.02 -1.77 -15.88
N PHE A 107 -14.23 -2.71 -14.97
CA PHE A 107 -14.95 -3.96 -15.25
C PHE A 107 -16.42 -3.72 -15.54
N LYS A 108 -17.08 -2.83 -14.78
CA LYS A 108 -18.47 -2.42 -15.06
C LYS A 108 -18.63 -1.83 -16.46
N LYS A 109 -17.71 -0.94 -16.87
CA LYS A 109 -17.72 -0.39 -18.24
C LYS A 109 -17.53 -1.48 -19.29
N LEU A 110 -16.67 -2.47 -19.04
CA LEU A 110 -16.46 -3.59 -19.95
C LEU A 110 -17.70 -4.49 -20.05
N SER A 111 -18.43 -4.70 -18.96
CA SER A 111 -19.70 -5.47 -18.98
C SER A 111 -20.85 -4.74 -19.68
N GLU A 112 -20.79 -3.40 -19.79
CA GLU A 112 -21.77 -2.61 -20.55
C GLU A 112 -21.57 -2.75 -22.07
N PHE A 113 -20.38 -3.17 -22.52
CA PHE A 113 -20.17 -3.57 -23.91
C PHE A 113 -20.66 -5.01 -24.08
N ASP A 114 -21.68 -5.20 -24.91
CA ASP A 114 -22.26 -6.51 -25.25
C ASP A 114 -21.26 -7.33 -26.11
N LEU A 115 -20.21 -7.81 -25.43
CA LEU A 115 -19.21 -8.71 -25.96
C LEU A 115 -19.86 -10.10 -26.02
N GLY A 116 -20.68 -10.34 -27.05
CA GLY A 116 -21.60 -11.47 -27.14
C GLY A 116 -21.08 -12.77 -26.50
N ASN A 117 -21.83 -13.28 -25.52
CA ASN A 117 -21.82 -14.54 -24.75
C ASN A 117 -20.61 -15.50 -24.71
N GLY A 118 -19.41 -15.09 -25.14
CA GLY A 118 -18.24 -15.96 -25.23
C GLY A 118 -16.89 -15.25 -25.26
N ILE A 119 -16.86 -13.92 -25.37
CA ILE A 119 -15.61 -13.14 -25.35
C ILE A 119 -15.34 -12.68 -23.92
N GLN A 120 -14.53 -13.43 -23.18
CA GLN A 120 -14.04 -13.02 -21.87
C GLN A 120 -12.79 -12.14 -22.01
N THR A 121 -12.80 -10.96 -21.39
CA THR A 121 -11.63 -10.10 -21.40
C THR A 121 -10.64 -10.57 -20.34
N GLU A 122 -9.47 -11.04 -20.76
CA GLU A 122 -8.41 -11.44 -19.83
C GLU A 122 -7.64 -10.23 -19.30
N LEU A 123 -7.59 -10.09 -17.98
CA LEU A 123 -6.74 -9.11 -17.31
C LEU A 123 -5.57 -9.83 -16.64
N ASN A 124 -4.34 -9.47 -17.01
CA ASN A 124 -3.17 -10.03 -16.36
C ASN A 124 -3.11 -9.58 -14.89
N TYR A 125 -2.95 -10.52 -13.98
CA TYR A 125 -2.80 -10.30 -12.54
C TYR A 125 -1.73 -9.24 -12.20
N ASP A 126 -0.64 -9.19 -12.96
CA ASP A 126 0.44 -8.20 -12.77
C ASP A 126 -0.05 -6.75 -12.92
N ASN A 127 -1.16 -6.53 -13.63
CA ASN A 127 -1.72 -5.20 -13.86
C ASN A 127 -2.59 -4.68 -12.70
N LEU A 128 -2.89 -5.52 -11.70
CA LEU A 128 -3.67 -5.11 -10.52
C LEU A 128 -2.92 -4.05 -9.71
N ASN A 129 -1.60 -4.17 -9.60
CA ASN A 129 -0.69 -3.19 -9.02
C ASN A 129 -1.01 -2.78 -7.56
N PHE A 130 -1.76 -3.57 -6.78
CA PHE A 130 -2.16 -3.22 -5.41
C PHE A 130 -1.01 -2.82 -4.50
N GLY A 131 0.11 -3.56 -4.53
CA GLY A 131 1.30 -3.22 -3.74
C GLY A 131 1.88 -1.85 -4.10
N ARG A 132 1.82 -1.43 -5.38
CA ARG A 132 2.30 -0.10 -5.79
C ARG A 132 1.42 1.02 -5.25
N TYR A 133 0.09 0.84 -5.28
CA TYR A 133 -0.83 1.83 -4.73
C TYR A 133 -0.69 1.94 -3.21
N LEU A 134 -0.50 0.80 -2.51
CA LEU A 134 -0.22 0.79 -1.08
C LEU A 134 1.08 1.56 -0.77
N PHE A 135 2.16 1.28 -1.51
CA PHE A 135 3.44 1.96 -1.37
C PHE A 135 3.34 3.47 -1.55
N ILE A 136 2.68 3.91 -2.63
CA ILE A 136 2.44 5.34 -2.90
C ILE A 136 1.62 5.96 -1.77
N GLY A 137 0.62 5.25 -1.26
CA GLY A 137 -0.17 5.74 -0.12
C GLY A 137 0.64 5.90 1.16
N PHE A 138 1.61 5.02 1.42
CA PHE A 138 2.54 5.22 2.52
C PHE A 138 3.44 6.44 2.32
N LEU A 139 3.92 6.69 1.10
CA LEU A 139 4.70 7.90 0.79
C LEU A 139 3.86 9.17 1.00
N ILE A 140 2.62 9.21 0.51
CA ILE A 140 1.72 10.36 0.71
C ILE A 140 1.43 10.55 2.19
N GLY A 141 1.12 9.49 2.93
CA GLY A 141 0.89 9.56 4.38
C GLY A 141 2.12 10.05 5.14
N THR A 142 3.31 9.74 4.65
CA THR A 142 4.58 10.28 5.19
C THR A 142 4.68 11.78 4.99
N VAL A 143 4.42 12.27 3.77
CA VAL A 143 4.41 13.70 3.46
C VAL A 143 3.36 14.43 4.29
N LEU A 144 2.14 13.90 4.38
CA LEU A 144 1.07 14.47 5.20
C LEU A 144 1.46 14.55 6.67
N SER A 145 2.02 13.47 7.22
CA SER A 145 2.52 13.46 8.60
C SER A 145 3.60 14.53 8.81
N ILE A 146 4.55 14.66 7.88
CA ILE A 146 5.58 15.70 7.95
C ILE A 146 4.93 17.09 7.98
N LEU A 147 3.98 17.38 7.09
CA LEU A 147 3.32 18.69 7.02
C LEU A 147 2.56 19.01 8.32
N ILE A 148 1.77 18.06 8.83
CA ILE A 148 0.97 18.24 10.06
C ILE A 148 1.85 18.55 11.26
N PHE A 149 2.91 17.77 11.47
CA PHE A 149 3.76 17.91 12.66
C PHE A 149 4.83 18.99 12.53
N LYS A 150 5.31 19.29 11.31
CA LYS A 150 6.23 20.40 11.07
C LYS A 150 5.59 21.75 11.38
N ASN A 151 4.29 21.92 11.08
CA ASN A 151 3.58 23.17 11.36
C ASN A 151 3.29 23.37 12.85
N LYS A 152 2.91 22.29 13.57
CA LYS A 152 2.65 22.38 15.02
C LYS A 152 3.86 22.82 15.84
N ASN A 153 5.08 22.44 15.44
CA ASN A 153 6.28 22.88 16.15
C ASN A 153 6.64 24.34 15.86
N LYS A 154 6.11 24.93 14.77
CA LYS A 154 6.36 26.34 14.44
C LYS A 154 5.45 27.28 15.25
N SER A 155 4.20 26.88 15.47
CA SER A 155 3.19 27.67 16.18
C SER A 155 3.32 27.69 17.70
N ILE A 156 4.20 26.89 18.30
CA ILE A 156 4.46 26.88 19.76
C ILE A 156 5.60 27.85 20.11
N THR A 157 6.31 28.36 19.11
CA THR A 157 7.47 29.27 19.24
C THR A 157 7.17 30.72 18.87
N GLU A 158 5.92 31.05 18.54
CA GLU A 158 5.41 32.42 18.40
C GLU A 158 4.52 32.73 19.60
#